data_AF-A0A1V5B3M7-F1
#
_entry.id   AF-A0A1V5B3M7-F1
#
_cell.length_a   1.000
_cell.length_b   1.000
_cell.length_c   1.000
_cell.angle_alpha   90.00
_cell.angle_beta   90.00
_cell.angle_gamma   90.00
#
_symmetry.space_group_name_H-M   'P 1'
#
loop_
_entity.id
_entity.type
_entity.pdbx_description
1 polymer ?
#
loop_
_entity_poly.entity_id
_entity_poly.type
_entity_poly.pdbx_seq_one_letter_code
_entity_poly.pdbx_strand_id
1 'polypeptide(L)'
;MGSKIPATEFEKIQRLVEAGVYLNTSDFVRDAIRDKLASIKVIKYRDVDYKTAKKEVSGYFQSRGEAYPSDASEDLELDYDLVWEITEELRREGRLEVI
;
A
#
# COMPACT_ATOMS: atom_id res chain seq x y z
N MET A 1 -18.18 -2.63 -21.59
CA MET A 1 -18.61 -1.22 -21.57
C MET A 1 -17.36 -0.35 -21.53
N GLY A 2 -17.28 0.73 -22.33
CA GLY A 2 -16.15 1.67 -22.30
C GLY A 2 -16.63 3.05 -21.84
N SER A 3 -15.96 3.63 -20.86
CA SER A 3 -16.18 5.01 -20.41
C SER A 3 -15.64 5.99 -21.47
N LYS A 4 -16.42 7.01 -21.81
CA LYS A 4 -16.01 8.06 -22.75
C LYS A 4 -15.31 9.18 -21.99
N ILE A 5 -14.12 9.55 -22.45
CA ILE A 5 -13.38 10.74 -21.98
C ILE A 5 -13.88 11.95 -22.80
N PRO A 6 -14.27 13.06 -22.15
CA PRO A 6 -14.56 14.33 -22.82
C PRO A 6 -13.41 14.78 -23.75
N ALA A 7 -13.75 15.38 -24.89
CA ALA A 7 -12.76 15.82 -25.87
C ALA A 7 -11.71 16.78 -25.27
N THR A 8 -12.13 17.69 -24.39
CA THR A 8 -11.25 18.64 -23.71
C THR A 8 -10.28 17.98 -22.73
N GLU A 9 -10.65 16.85 -22.14
CA GLU A 9 -9.76 16.06 -21.28
C GLU A 9 -8.81 15.22 -22.12
N PHE A 10 -9.29 14.66 -23.23
CA PHE A 10 -8.47 13.91 -24.16
C PHE A 10 -7.35 14.76 -24.77
N GLU A 11 -7.62 16.02 -25.14
CA GLU A 11 -6.59 16.95 -25.61
C GLU A 11 -5.47 17.19 -24.57
N LYS A 12 -5.83 17.27 -23.27
CA LYS A 12 -4.84 17.42 -22.20
C LYS A 12 -3.98 16.16 -22.09
N ILE A 13 -4.57 14.98 -22.21
CA ILE A 13 -3.84 13.71 -22.19
C ILE A 13 -2.88 13.62 -23.39
N GLN A 14 -3.32 14.05 -24.58
CA GLN A 14 -2.45 14.06 -25.77
C GLN A 14 -1.22 14.94 -25.57
N ARG A 15 -1.37 16.14 -25.00
CA ARG A 15 -0.24 17.03 -24.71
C ARG A 15 0.80 16.38 -23.78
N LEU A 16 0.36 15.57 -22.82
CA LEU A 16 1.27 14.83 -21.93
C LEU A 16 2.02 13.71 -22.67
N VAL A 17 1.36 13.03 -23.59
CA VAL A 17 1.99 12.00 -24.44
C VAL A 17 2.99 12.64 -25.41
N GLU A 18 2.62 13.73 -26.06
CA GLU A 18 3.50 14.49 -26.96
C GLU A 18 4.73 15.05 -26.26
N ALA A 19 4.58 15.46 -24.99
CA ALA A 19 5.69 15.88 -24.13
C ALA A 19 6.56 14.71 -23.63
N GLY A 20 6.20 13.46 -23.92
CA GLY A 20 6.93 12.26 -23.50
C GLY A 20 6.74 11.88 -22.02
N VAL A 21 5.76 12.48 -21.33
CA VAL A 21 5.45 12.17 -19.92
C VAL A 21 4.84 10.77 -19.79
N TYR A 22 4.06 10.35 -20.79
CA TYR A 22 3.43 9.02 -20.86
C TYR A 22 3.64 8.41 -22.23
N LEU A 23 3.73 7.07 -22.30
CA LEU A 23 4.00 6.35 -23.56
C LEU A 23 2.85 6.46 -24.57
N ASN A 24 1.62 6.53 -24.08
CA ASN A 24 0.39 6.69 -24.86
C ASN A 24 -0.79 6.97 -23.92
N THR A 25 -1.97 7.24 -24.48
CA THR A 25 -3.21 7.45 -23.71
C THR A 25 -3.53 6.29 -22.78
N SER A 26 -3.33 5.03 -23.21
CA SER A 26 -3.61 3.85 -22.39
C SER A 26 -2.65 3.71 -21.21
N ASP A 27 -1.43 4.24 -21.30
CA ASP A 27 -0.48 4.34 -20.20
C ASP A 27 -0.96 5.31 -19.13
N PHE A 28 -1.32 6.53 -19.54
CA PHE A 28 -1.94 7.52 -18.66
C PHE A 28 -3.20 6.98 -17.96
N VAL A 29 -4.11 6.35 -18.71
CA VAL A 29 -5.37 5.83 -18.15
C VAL A 29 -5.09 4.73 -17.12
N ARG A 30 -4.14 3.81 -17.39
CA ARG A 30 -3.77 2.76 -16.43
C ARG A 30 -3.15 3.34 -15.16
N ASP A 31 -2.29 4.34 -15.31
CA ASP A 31 -1.67 5.04 -14.18
C ASP A 31 -2.72 5.74 -13.31
N ALA A 32 -3.59 6.55 -13.93
CA ALA A 32 -4.69 7.23 -13.23
C ALA A 32 -5.66 6.25 -12.54
N ILE A 33 -5.96 5.10 -13.15
CA ILE A 33 -6.76 4.05 -12.52
C ILE A 33 -6.04 3.47 -11.30
N ARG A 34 -4.74 3.16 -11.42
CA ARG A 34 -3.95 2.60 -10.30
C ARG A 34 -3.86 3.59 -9.15
N ASP A 35 -3.54 4.84 -9.43
CA ASP A 35 -3.50 5.93 -8.45
C ASP A 35 -4.86 6.06 -7.73
N LYS A 36 -5.94 6.10 -8.50
CA LYS A 36 -7.27 6.24 -7.91
C LYS A 36 -7.66 5.02 -7.06
N LEU A 37 -7.38 3.81 -7.51
CA LEU A 37 -7.63 2.58 -6.76
C LEU A 37 -6.78 2.52 -5.47
N ALA A 38 -5.52 2.94 -5.52
CA ALA A 38 -4.66 3.04 -4.34
C ALA A 38 -5.22 4.07 -3.34
N SER A 39 -5.67 5.24 -3.80
CA SER A 39 -6.23 6.29 -2.94
C SER A 39 -7.56 5.92 -2.27
N ILE A 40 -8.33 5.00 -2.87
CA ILE A 40 -9.61 4.51 -2.34
C ILE A 40 -9.44 3.15 -1.65
N LYS A 41 -8.23 2.58 -1.61
CA LYS A 41 -7.97 1.30 -0.95
C LYS A 41 -8.41 1.43 0.51
N VAL A 42 -9.61 0.92 0.78
CA VAL A 42 -10.14 0.82 2.13
C VAL A 42 -9.29 -0.25 2.79
N ILE A 43 -8.33 0.16 3.62
CA ILE A 43 -7.61 -0.75 4.48
C ILE A 43 -8.66 -1.35 5.42
N LYS A 44 -9.10 -2.56 5.12
CA LYS A 44 -10.01 -3.30 5.99
C LYS A 44 -9.15 -3.84 7.11
N TYR A 45 -9.26 -3.28 8.31
CA TYR A 45 -8.61 -3.90 9.46
C TYR A 45 -9.33 -5.20 9.81
N ARG A 46 -8.58 -6.30 9.89
CA ARG A 46 -9.09 -7.56 10.39
C ARG A 46 -9.20 -7.47 11.90
N ASP A 47 -10.37 -7.84 12.42
CA ASP A 47 -10.58 -8.04 13.86
C ASP A 47 -10.00 -9.40 14.24
N VAL A 48 -8.80 -9.40 14.83
CA VAL A 48 -8.09 -10.59 15.29
C VAL A 48 -7.62 -10.38 16.73
N ASP A 49 -7.53 -11.46 17.50
CA ASP A 49 -7.01 -11.38 18.85
C ASP A 49 -5.50 -11.05 18.86
N TYR A 50 -5.05 -10.42 19.94
CA TYR A 50 -3.67 -9.97 20.10
C TYR A 50 -2.64 -11.08 19.89
N LYS A 51 -2.92 -12.31 20.32
CA LYS A 51 -1.97 -13.43 20.21
C LYS A 51 -1.81 -13.84 18.74
N THR A 52 -2.89 -13.84 17.97
CA THR A 52 -2.85 -14.08 16.53
C THR A 52 -2.08 -12.96 15.81
N ALA A 53 -2.41 -11.70 16.09
CA ALA A 53 -1.71 -10.53 15.54
C ALA A 53 -0.21 -10.59 15.83
N LYS A 54 0.20 -10.84 17.07
CA LYS A 54 1.61 -10.92 17.47
C LYS A 54 2.39 -12.01 16.73
N LYS A 55 1.75 -13.16 16.48
CA LYS A 55 2.35 -14.25 15.71
C LYS A 55 2.55 -13.85 14.25
N GLU A 56 1.56 -13.21 13.63
CA GLU A 56 1.61 -12.78 12.24
C GLU A 56 2.65 -11.68 12.02
N VAL A 57 2.66 -10.65 12.88
CA VAL A 57 3.66 -9.56 12.85
C VAL A 57 5.07 -10.12 13.04
N SER A 58 5.28 -11.00 14.03
CA SER A 58 6.58 -11.66 14.22
C SER A 58 6.99 -12.47 12.99
N GLY A 59 6.06 -13.17 12.33
CA GLY A 59 6.35 -13.94 11.12
C GLY A 59 6.67 -13.05 9.92
N TYR A 60 6.00 -11.90 9.80
CA TYR A 60 6.21 -10.94 8.73
C TYR A 60 7.66 -10.43 8.70
N PHE A 61 8.15 -9.90 9.83
CA PHE A 61 9.53 -9.40 9.95
C PHE A 61 10.58 -10.51 9.79
N GLN A 62 10.31 -11.72 10.28
CA GLN A 62 11.22 -12.87 10.06
C GLN A 62 11.36 -13.25 8.58
N SER A 63 10.30 -13.06 7.78
CA SER A 63 10.28 -13.46 6.37
C SER A 63 10.85 -12.41 5.41
N ARG A 64 10.75 -11.13 5.77
CA ARG A 64 11.11 -10.00 4.89
C ARG A 64 12.42 -9.29 5.26
N GLY A 65 13.00 -9.57 6.43
CA GLY A 65 14.21 -8.91 6.90
C GLY A 65 13.90 -7.47 7.33
N GLU A 66 14.32 -6.49 6.53
CA GLU A 66 14.07 -5.07 6.78
C GLU A 66 12.68 -4.65 6.27
N ALA A 67 11.81 -4.22 7.17
CA ALA A 67 10.50 -3.65 6.84
C ALA A 67 10.10 -2.60 7.88
N TYR A 68 9.19 -1.70 7.51
CA TYR A 68 8.60 -0.76 8.47
C TYR A 68 7.32 -1.33 9.09
N PRO A 69 6.96 -0.92 10.33
CA PRO A 69 5.67 -1.28 10.93
C PRO A 69 4.46 -0.88 10.08
N SER A 70 4.57 0.20 9.28
CA SER A 70 3.55 0.59 8.31
C SER A 70 3.34 -0.45 7.21
N ASP A 71 4.41 -1.07 6.73
CA ASP A 71 4.35 -2.11 5.70
C ASP A 71 3.63 -3.35 6.25
N ALA A 72 3.94 -3.72 7.49
CA ALA A 72 3.28 -4.82 8.19
C ALA A 72 1.80 -4.52 8.46
N SER A 73 1.45 -3.30 8.87
CA SER A 73 0.06 -2.88 9.05
C SER A 73 -0.74 -2.97 7.75
N GLU A 74 -0.19 -2.49 6.64
CA GLU A 74 -0.87 -2.52 5.35
C GLU A 74 -0.98 -3.95 4.79
N ASP A 75 0.10 -4.73 4.82
CA ASP A 75 0.13 -6.07 4.22
C ASP A 75 -0.62 -7.12 5.05
N LEU A 76 -0.60 -7.00 6.37
CA LEU A 76 -1.34 -7.89 7.27
C LEU A 76 -2.77 -7.40 7.48
N GLU A 77 -3.14 -6.23 6.97
CA GLU A 77 -4.45 -5.61 7.18
C GLU A 77 -4.76 -5.48 8.69
N LEU A 78 -3.77 -5.04 9.47
CA LEU A 78 -3.86 -4.86 10.92
C LEU A 78 -3.79 -3.37 11.27
N ASP A 79 -4.48 -2.99 12.34
CA ASP A 79 -4.43 -1.62 12.85
C ASP A 79 -2.98 -1.21 13.15
N TYR A 80 -2.60 0.01 12.75
CA TYR A 80 -1.23 0.47 12.86
C TYR A 80 -0.75 0.55 14.32
N ASP A 81 -1.62 0.99 15.24
CA ASP A 81 -1.25 1.14 16.64
C ASP A 81 -1.01 -0.25 17.27
N LEU A 82 -1.84 -1.24 16.91
CA LEU A 82 -1.64 -2.64 17.31
C LEU A 82 -0.30 -3.19 16.79
N VAL A 83 0.02 -2.97 15.51
CA VAL A 83 1.29 -3.42 14.94
C VAL A 83 2.47 -2.73 15.60
N TRP A 84 2.37 -1.42 15.85
CA TRP A 84 3.40 -0.65 16.54
C TRP A 84 3.65 -1.16 17.96
N GLU A 85 2.59 -1.42 18.73
CA GLU A 85 2.68 -1.99 20.07
C GLU A 85 3.40 -3.35 20.05
N ILE A 86 3.00 -4.24 19.14
CA ILE A 86 3.62 -5.56 18.98
C ILE A 86 5.10 -5.43 18.61
N THR A 87 5.44 -4.54 17.67
CA THR A 87 6.83 -4.34 17.24
C THR A 87 7.69 -3.85 18.41
N GLU A 88 7.20 -2.92 19.22
CA GLU A 88 7.90 -2.45 20.42
C GLU A 88 8.05 -3.54 21.48
N GLU A 89 7.04 -4.39 21.66
CA GLU A 89 7.15 -5.56 22.54
C GLU A 89 8.22 -6.53 22.03
N LEU A 90 8.21 -6.87 20.74
CA LEU A 90 9.21 -7.76 20.13
C LEU A 90 10.63 -7.18 20.20
N ARG A 91 10.79 -5.85 20.10
CA ARG A 91 12.06 -5.17 20.32
C ARG A 91 12.54 -5.33 21.76
N ARG A 92 11.65 -5.16 22.75
CA ARG A 92 11.97 -5.39 24.18
C ARG A 92 12.32 -6.85 24.47
N GLU A 93 11.71 -7.79 23.77
CA GLU A 93 12.03 -9.22 23.82
C GLU A 93 13.36 -9.58 23.11
N GLY A 94 14.00 -8.65 22.41
CA GLY A 94 15.22 -8.90 21.64
C GLY A 94 14.98 -9.73 20.38
N ARG A 95 13.74 -9.75 19.86
CA ARG A 95 13.32 -10.52 18.68
C ARG A 95 13.26 -9.72 17.39
N LEU A 96 13.43 -8.39 17.49
CA LEU A 96 13.58 -7.46 16.38
C LEU A 96 14.74 -6.51 16.68
N GLU A 97 15.56 -6.24 15.68
CA GLU A 97 16.64 -5.25 15.75
C GLU A 97 16.14 -3.87 15.31
N VAL A 98 16.84 -2.83 15.77
CA VAL A 98 16.56 -1.44 15.38
C VAL A 98 17.19 -1.20 14.01
N ILE A 99 16.36 -0.96 13.01
CA ILE A 99 16.78 -0.36 11.73
C ILE A 99 16.86 1.15 11.90
#